data_AF-A0A7C1NS50-F1
#
_entry.id   AF-A0A7C1NS50-F1
#
_cell.length_a   1.000
_cell.length_b   1.000
_cell.length_c   1.000
_cell.angle_alpha   90.00
_cell.angle_beta   90.00
_cell.angle_gamma   90.00
#
_symmetry.space_group_name_H-M   'P 1'
#
loop_
_entity.id
_entity.type
_entity.pdbx_description
1 polymer ?
#
loop_
_entity_poly.entity_id
_entity_poly.type
_entity_poly.pdbx_seq_one_letter_code
_entity_poly.pdbx_strand_id
1 'polypeptide(L)'
;MSLKTITLACLVAMLMASCGGGVALQSETIKLTKKQTEEARKQIAEAREKAEEARREAGEKPAGENEEKEQSLPRATPQVSEDILFTLIYYVGISKKDKRRAVILDLDDDGIEFIPTVRDFEYEILQNVSMDEAIYETEIFLGHEGLITNYYFKKVLGLDGSVIGYEIRPTYIQEFYGHPDPLEIEYSFKRRRVSVSIGLKSKPKSK
;
A
#
# COMPACT_ATOMS: atom_id res chain seq x y z
N MET A 1 24.28 13.99 -7.38
CA MET A 1 23.98 14.27 -5.96
C MET A 1 24.97 13.53 -5.10
N SER A 2 25.63 14.21 -4.16
CA SER A 2 26.66 13.61 -3.30
C SER A 2 26.00 12.76 -2.22
N LEU A 3 26.51 11.53 -2.02
CA LEU A 3 26.05 10.56 -1.02
C LEU A 3 25.94 11.12 0.41
N LYS A 4 26.61 12.26 0.67
CA LYS A 4 26.63 12.98 1.95
C LYS A 4 25.29 13.64 2.31
N THR A 5 24.42 13.94 1.34
CA THR A 5 23.16 14.64 1.62
C THR A 5 22.06 13.70 2.14
N ILE A 6 22.06 12.44 1.67
CA ILE A 6 21.08 11.42 2.08
C ILE A 6 21.34 10.96 3.52
N THR A 7 22.61 10.88 3.93
CA THR A 7 22.99 10.49 5.29
C THR A 7 22.58 11.53 6.34
N LEU A 8 22.56 12.81 5.97
CA LEU A 8 22.17 13.88 6.89
C LEU A 8 20.65 13.89 7.14
N ALA A 9 19.83 13.55 6.14
CA ALA A 9 18.38 13.44 6.29
C ALA A 9 17.97 12.29 7.21
N CYS A 10 18.63 11.13 7.12
CA CYS A 10 18.38 10.00 8.03
C CYS A 10 18.81 10.30 9.47
N LEU A 11 19.89 11.06 9.67
CA LEU A 11 20.37 11.41 11.00
C LEU A 11 19.42 12.41 11.72
N VAL A 12 18.83 13.34 10.97
CA VAL A 12 17.86 14.31 11.52
C VAL A 12 16.55 13.61 11.90
N ALA A 13 16.08 12.64 11.11
CA ALA A 13 14.88 11.86 11.46
C ALA A 13 15.06 11.05 12.76
N MET A 14 16.26 10.50 13.00
CA MET A 14 16.56 9.77 14.24
C MET A 14 16.67 10.67 15.47
N LEU A 15 17.11 11.92 15.33
CA LEU A 15 17.22 12.86 16.46
C LEU A 15 15.87 13.39 16.95
N MET A 16 14.83 13.36 16.12
CA MET A 16 13.51 13.92 16.46
C MET A 16 12.63 12.94 17.27
N ALA A 17 13.05 11.68 17.44
CA ALA A 17 12.34 10.68 18.23
C ALA A 17 12.63 10.74 19.74
N SER A 18 13.57 11.58 20.21
CA SER A 18 14.04 11.55 21.61
C SER A 18 13.63 12.74 22.50
N CYS A 19 12.94 13.75 21.98
CA CYS A 19 12.58 14.94 22.77
C CYS A 19 11.06 15.18 22.75
N GLY A 20 10.39 14.74 23.83
CA GLY A 20 9.00 15.10 24.09
C GLY A 20 8.88 16.59 24.41
N GLY A 21 8.10 17.31 23.60
CA GLY A 21 7.65 18.66 23.92
C GLY A 21 7.08 19.46 22.74
N GLY A 22 5.81 19.86 22.85
CA GLY A 22 5.32 21.11 22.27
C GLY A 22 4.60 21.04 20.92
N VAL A 23 3.27 21.09 20.99
CA VAL A 23 2.27 21.03 19.89
C VAL A 23 2.31 22.21 18.89
N ALA A 24 3.32 23.09 18.94
CA ALA A 24 3.44 24.23 18.02
C ALA A 24 4.31 23.96 16.77
N LEU A 25 5.17 22.94 16.80
CA LEU A 25 6.12 22.67 15.71
C LEU A 25 5.51 21.88 14.53
N GLN A 26 4.37 21.20 14.72
CA GLN A 26 3.84 20.27 13.71
C GLN A 26 3.38 20.95 12.41
N SER A 27 2.84 22.17 12.47
CA SER A 27 2.26 22.81 11.27
C SER A 27 3.30 23.32 10.26
N GLU A 28 4.46 23.80 10.74
CA GLU A 28 5.55 24.24 9.86
C GLU A 28 6.33 23.04 9.32
N THR A 29 6.50 21.98 10.12
CA THR A 29 7.12 20.73 9.66
C THR A 29 6.28 20.06 8.58
N ILE A 30 4.95 20.04 8.69
CA ILE A 30 4.05 19.48 7.65
C ILE A 30 4.07 20.32 6.37
N LYS A 31 4.16 21.65 6.47
CA LYS A 31 4.30 22.52 5.27
C LYS A 31 5.64 22.31 4.59
N LEU A 32 6.71 22.10 5.37
CA LEU A 32 8.04 21.85 4.85
C LEU A 32 8.12 20.50 4.14
N THR A 33 7.50 19.45 4.68
CA THR A 33 7.48 18.13 4.04
C THR A 33 6.67 18.13 2.75
N LYS A 34 5.50 18.77 2.70
CA LYS A 34 4.71 18.89 1.45
C LYS A 34 5.49 19.59 0.34
N LYS A 35 6.18 20.70 0.65
CA LYS A 35 7.02 21.42 -0.31
C LYS A 35 8.19 20.56 -0.81
N GLN A 36 8.82 19.81 0.09
CA GLN A 36 9.91 18.90 -0.27
C GLN A 36 9.44 17.73 -1.15
N THR A 37 8.25 17.17 -0.88
CA THR A 37 7.66 16.11 -1.71
C THR A 37 7.28 16.62 -3.10
N GLU A 38 6.72 17.83 -3.21
CA GLU A 38 6.38 18.44 -4.49
C GLU A 38 7.64 18.73 -5.32
N GLU A 39 8.70 19.23 -4.68
CA GLU A 39 9.98 19.47 -5.33
C GLU A 39 10.65 18.16 -5.79
N ALA A 40 10.57 17.09 -4.99
CA ALA A 40 11.05 15.77 -5.39
C ALA A 40 10.27 15.20 -6.59
N ARG A 41 8.93 15.34 -6.60
CA ARG A 41 8.09 14.94 -7.74
C ARG A 41 8.46 15.69 -9.02
N LYS A 42 8.71 16.99 -8.91
CA LYS A 42 9.17 17.82 -10.05
C LYS A 42 10.52 17.35 -10.58
N GLN A 43 11.47 17.04 -9.70
CA GLN A 43 12.79 16.53 -10.10
C GLN A 43 12.71 15.16 -10.79
N ILE A 44 11.83 14.27 -10.32
CA ILE A 44 11.60 12.95 -10.96
C ILE A 44 10.99 13.12 -12.35
N ALA A 45 10.01 14.00 -12.51
CA ALA A 45 9.40 14.30 -13.80
C ALA A 45 10.42 14.87 -14.80
N GLU A 46 11.22 15.86 -14.39
CA GLU A 46 12.26 16.46 -15.22
C GLU A 46 13.35 15.43 -15.61
N ALA A 47 13.75 14.56 -14.67
CA ALA A 47 14.69 13.49 -14.95
C ALA A 47 14.14 12.47 -15.97
N ARG A 48 12.83 12.17 -15.91
CA ARG A 48 12.16 11.26 -16.84
C ARG A 48 12.06 11.86 -18.24
N GLU A 49 11.68 13.13 -18.36
CA GLU A 49 11.62 13.85 -19.63
C GLU A 49 13.01 13.92 -20.28
N LYS A 50 14.03 14.26 -19.50
CA LYS A 50 15.41 14.31 -19.99
C LYS A 50 15.97 12.95 -20.40
N ALA A 51 15.57 11.89 -19.71
CA ALA A 51 15.92 10.52 -20.09
C ALA A 51 15.21 10.08 -21.38
N GLU A 52 13.98 10.53 -21.61
CA GLU A 52 13.23 10.26 -22.84
C GLU A 52 13.81 11.03 -24.04
N GLU A 53 14.19 12.30 -23.85
CA GLU A 53 14.87 13.11 -24.85
C GLU A 53 16.23 12.49 -25.24
N ALA A 54 17.04 12.10 -24.25
CA ALA A 54 18.31 11.41 -24.49
C ALA A 54 18.14 10.08 -25.27
N ARG A 55 17.04 9.34 -25.01
CA ARG A 55 16.71 8.12 -25.78
C ARG A 55 16.31 8.41 -27.22
N ARG A 56 15.54 9.48 -27.46
CA ARG A 56 15.17 9.92 -28.82
C ARG A 56 16.40 10.34 -29.61
N GLU A 57 17.35 11.05 -28.99
CA GLU A 57 18.62 11.44 -29.61
C GLU A 57 19.54 10.25 -29.88
N ALA A 58 19.54 9.24 -29.00
CA ALA A 58 20.31 8.01 -29.18
C ALA A 58 19.76 7.07 -30.27
N GLY A 59 18.59 7.38 -30.85
CA GLY A 59 17.96 6.52 -31.85
C GLY A 59 17.52 5.15 -31.31
N GLU A 60 17.47 5.00 -29.98
CA GLU A 60 16.91 3.82 -29.33
C GLU A 60 15.40 3.85 -29.56
N LYS A 61 14.91 2.95 -30.42
CA LYS A 61 13.48 2.62 -30.43
C LYS A 61 13.09 2.22 -29.01
N PRO A 62 11.90 2.63 -28.52
CA PRO A 62 11.40 2.13 -27.25
C PRO A 62 11.52 0.61 -27.29
N ALA A 63 12.15 0.02 -26.27
CA ALA A 63 12.31 -1.42 -26.18
C ALA A 63 10.93 -2.03 -26.44
N GLY A 64 10.80 -2.62 -27.63
CA GLY A 64 9.57 -3.29 -28.02
C GLY A 64 9.26 -4.29 -26.94
N GLU A 65 7.99 -4.32 -26.57
CA GLU A 65 7.36 -5.36 -25.76
C GLU A 65 7.83 -6.72 -26.29
N ASN A 66 8.91 -7.26 -25.70
CA ASN A 66 9.10 -8.69 -25.71
C ASN A 66 8.00 -9.19 -24.77
N GLU A 67 6.88 -9.57 -25.37
CA GLU A 67 5.84 -10.39 -24.75
C GLU A 67 6.45 -11.73 -24.31
N GLU A 68 7.27 -11.71 -23.27
CA GLU A 68 7.24 -12.82 -22.34
C GLU A 68 5.81 -12.84 -21.81
N LYS A 69 5.07 -13.91 -22.15
CA LYS A 69 3.77 -14.23 -21.57
C LYS A 69 3.96 -14.54 -20.09
N GLU A 70 4.29 -13.52 -19.31
CA GLU A 70 3.90 -13.44 -17.92
C GLU A 70 2.37 -13.44 -17.97
N GLN A 71 1.76 -14.53 -17.51
CA GLN A 71 0.32 -14.59 -17.30
C GLN A 71 -0.02 -13.52 -16.26
N SER A 72 -0.23 -12.29 -16.73
CA SER A 72 -0.70 -11.20 -15.89
C SER A 72 -2.02 -11.68 -15.28
N LEU A 73 -2.00 -11.78 -13.96
CA LEU A 73 -3.22 -12.04 -13.20
C LEU A 73 -4.26 -11.00 -13.62
N PRO A 74 -5.54 -11.37 -13.74
CA PRO A 74 -6.57 -10.45 -14.21
C PRO A 74 -6.58 -9.18 -13.34
N ARG A 75 -6.19 -8.04 -13.93
CA ARG A 75 -6.19 -6.72 -13.29
C ARG A 75 -7.63 -6.29 -13.02
N ALA A 76 -8.14 -6.62 -11.84
CA ALA A 76 -9.37 -6.03 -11.34
C ALA A 76 -9.04 -4.66 -10.73
N THR A 77 -8.87 -3.65 -11.58
CA THR A 77 -8.53 -2.30 -11.15
C THR A 77 -9.76 -1.59 -10.55
N PRO A 78 -9.65 -0.93 -9.40
CA PRO A 78 -10.71 -0.05 -8.90
C PRO A 78 -11.04 1.07 -9.90
N GLN A 79 -12.32 1.26 -10.22
CA GLN A 79 -12.77 2.40 -11.04
C GLN A 79 -13.03 3.60 -10.13
N VAL A 80 -12.01 4.40 -9.89
CA VAL A 80 -12.03 5.58 -9.03
C VAL A 80 -11.42 6.76 -9.80
N SER A 81 -11.82 8.00 -9.50
CA SER A 81 -11.22 9.21 -10.09
C SER A 81 -9.71 9.24 -9.86
N GLU A 82 -8.93 9.72 -10.83
CA GLU A 82 -7.46 9.80 -10.76
C GLU A 82 -6.95 10.69 -9.62
N ASP A 83 -7.77 11.65 -9.17
CA ASP A 83 -7.41 12.61 -8.13
C ASP A 83 -7.57 12.07 -6.69
N ILE A 84 -8.13 10.85 -6.52
CA ILE A 84 -8.36 10.27 -5.20
C ILE A 84 -7.06 9.66 -4.67
N LEU A 85 -6.71 10.06 -3.45
CA LEU A 85 -5.60 9.50 -2.68
C LEU A 85 -6.08 8.39 -1.77
N PHE A 86 -5.16 7.46 -1.49
CA PHE A 86 -5.38 6.32 -0.65
C PHE A 86 -4.41 6.30 0.53
N THR A 87 -4.91 5.76 1.63
CA THR A 87 -4.08 5.22 2.70
C THR A 87 -4.06 3.70 2.58
N LEU A 88 -2.87 3.15 2.34
CA LEU A 88 -2.64 1.71 2.28
C LEU A 88 -2.29 1.19 3.67
N ILE A 89 -2.98 0.14 4.08
CA ILE A 89 -2.73 -0.58 5.32
C ILE A 89 -2.29 -2.00 4.95
N TYR A 90 -1.00 -2.25 5.11
CA TYR A 90 -0.41 -3.57 4.89
C TYR A 90 -0.54 -4.40 6.14
N TYR A 91 -0.98 -5.65 6.02
CA TYR A 91 -0.98 -6.64 7.09
C TYR A 91 0.00 -7.76 6.76
N VAL A 92 0.85 -8.12 7.71
CA VAL A 92 1.83 -9.20 7.57
C VAL A 92 1.73 -10.14 8.77
N GLY A 93 1.79 -11.45 8.55
CA GLY A 93 1.86 -12.41 9.66
C GLY A 93 3.09 -12.20 10.54
N ILE A 94 2.95 -12.29 11.86
CA ILE A 94 4.01 -11.97 12.84
C ILE A 94 5.25 -12.88 12.68
N SER A 95 5.08 -14.10 12.19
CA SER A 95 6.20 -15.05 12.07
C SER A 95 6.90 -14.91 10.73
N LYS A 96 8.24 -15.04 10.71
CA LYS A 96 9.02 -15.16 9.46
C LYS A 96 8.56 -16.29 8.53
N LYS A 97 7.90 -17.32 9.09
CA LYS A 97 7.32 -18.44 8.34
C LYS A 97 5.90 -18.17 7.88
N ASP A 98 5.25 -17.15 8.42
CA ASP A 98 3.91 -16.75 8.06
C ASP A 98 3.93 -15.80 6.88
N LYS A 99 3.59 -16.33 5.71
CA LYS A 99 3.52 -15.58 4.45
C LYS A 99 2.15 -14.98 4.18
N ARG A 100 1.26 -15.00 5.18
CA ARG A 100 -0.06 -14.40 5.06
C ARG A 100 0.06 -12.88 5.06
N ARG A 101 -0.62 -12.28 4.08
CA ARG A 101 -0.58 -10.87 3.76
C ARG A 101 -1.97 -10.40 3.33
N ALA A 102 -2.30 -9.16 3.61
CA ALA A 102 -3.49 -8.50 3.07
C ALA A 102 -3.22 -7.00 2.96
N VAL A 103 -3.93 -6.32 2.08
CA VAL A 103 -3.86 -4.87 1.95
C VAL A 103 -5.27 -4.30 2.03
N ILE A 104 -5.43 -3.23 2.80
CA ILE A 104 -6.63 -2.41 2.77
C ILE A 104 -6.27 -1.04 2.18
N LEU A 105 -7.05 -0.58 1.22
CA LEU A 105 -6.97 0.76 0.65
C LEU A 105 -8.12 1.56 1.24
N ASP A 106 -7.81 2.52 2.09
CA ASP A 106 -8.73 3.51 2.65
C ASP A 106 -8.79 4.72 1.71
N LEU A 107 -10.00 5.24 1.44
CA LEU A 107 -10.18 6.42 0.57
C LEU A 107 -10.04 7.69 1.39
N ASP A 108 -9.01 8.51 1.14
CA ASP A 108 -8.72 9.67 2.00
C ASP A 108 -9.80 10.79 1.94
N ASP A 109 -10.67 10.81 0.92
CA ASP A 109 -11.66 11.88 0.68
C ASP A 109 -13.07 11.60 1.25
N ASP A 110 -13.32 10.40 1.81
CA ASP A 110 -14.64 10.04 2.33
C ASP A 110 -14.87 10.49 3.79
N GLY A 111 -13.81 10.93 4.48
CA GLY A 111 -13.83 11.34 5.88
C GLY A 111 -14.04 10.19 6.87
N ILE A 112 -13.85 8.95 6.44
CA ILE A 112 -13.81 7.72 7.22
C ILE A 112 -12.34 7.34 7.45
N GLU A 113 -12.03 6.88 8.65
CA GLU A 113 -10.69 6.44 9.01
C GLU A 113 -10.69 4.94 9.30
N PHE A 114 -9.87 4.18 8.59
CA PHE A 114 -9.64 2.76 8.87
C PHE A 114 -8.60 2.60 9.98
N ILE A 115 -8.98 1.91 11.06
CA ILE A 115 -8.14 1.69 12.23
C ILE A 115 -7.79 0.20 12.32
N PRO A 116 -6.51 -0.17 12.10
CA PRO A 116 -6.05 -1.53 12.28
C PRO A 116 -6.26 -2.00 13.72
N THR A 117 -6.87 -3.18 13.87
CA THR A 117 -7.02 -3.87 15.15
C THR A 117 -6.45 -5.26 15.00
N VAL A 118 -5.20 -5.45 15.39
CA VAL A 118 -4.46 -6.71 15.15
C VAL A 118 -4.21 -7.46 16.45
N ARG A 119 -4.24 -8.79 16.37
CA ARG A 119 -3.74 -9.67 17.43
C ARG A 119 -2.62 -10.59 16.95
N ASP A 120 -2.82 -11.20 15.79
CA ASP A 120 -1.95 -12.24 15.24
C ASP A 120 -1.16 -11.76 13.99
N PHE A 121 -1.17 -10.45 13.73
CA PHE A 121 -0.56 -9.78 12.57
C PHE A 121 0.20 -8.51 13.00
N GLU A 122 1.20 -8.13 12.22
CA GLU A 122 1.79 -6.79 12.19
C GLU A 122 1.14 -5.96 11.07
N TYR A 123 1.21 -4.64 11.18
CA TYR A 123 0.73 -3.75 10.12
C TYR A 123 1.66 -2.56 9.87
N GLU A 124 1.62 -2.05 8.65
CA GLU A 124 2.29 -0.82 8.23
C GLU A 124 1.30 0.06 7.47
N ILE A 125 1.46 1.38 7.57
CA ILE A 125 0.57 2.37 6.93
C ILE A 125 1.39 3.24 5.98
N LEU A 126 0.93 3.37 4.75
CA LEU A 126 1.44 4.29 3.74
C LEU A 126 0.31 5.23 3.30
N GLN A 127 0.51 6.55 3.41
CA GLN A 127 -0.55 7.55 3.20
C GLN A 127 -0.29 8.40 1.95
N ASN A 128 -1.34 9.05 1.45
CA ASN A 128 -1.29 9.99 0.31
C ASN A 128 -0.80 9.34 -0.99
N VAL A 129 -1.25 8.11 -1.23
CA VAL A 129 -0.83 7.27 -2.36
C VAL A 129 -1.82 7.43 -3.51
N SER A 130 -1.34 7.67 -4.74
CA SER A 130 -2.24 7.69 -5.91
C SER A 130 -2.73 6.29 -6.25
N MET A 131 -3.77 6.16 -7.09
CA MET A 131 -4.24 4.84 -7.54
C MET A 131 -3.12 4.00 -8.18
N ASP A 132 -2.35 4.60 -9.10
CA ASP A 132 -1.27 3.89 -9.80
C ASP A 132 -0.18 3.42 -8.83
N GLU A 133 0.20 4.27 -7.88
CA GLU A 133 1.17 3.94 -6.85
C GLU A 133 0.61 2.87 -5.90
N ALA A 134 -0.68 2.94 -5.55
CA ALA A 134 -1.34 1.97 -4.69
C ALA A 134 -1.36 0.57 -5.31
N ILE A 135 -1.64 0.49 -6.61
CA ILE A 135 -1.60 -0.75 -7.38
C ILE A 135 -0.17 -1.29 -7.41
N TYR A 136 0.81 -0.46 -7.77
CA TYR A 136 2.20 -0.85 -7.85
C TYR A 136 2.76 -1.37 -6.50
N GLU A 137 2.53 -0.63 -5.42
CA GLU A 137 2.97 -1.01 -4.08
C GLU A 137 2.27 -2.30 -3.61
N THR A 138 0.98 -2.46 -3.93
CA THR A 138 0.25 -3.70 -3.63
C THR A 138 0.82 -4.90 -4.41
N GLU A 139 1.08 -4.72 -5.70
CA GLU A 139 1.65 -5.77 -6.56
C GLU A 139 3.03 -6.22 -6.05
N ILE A 140 3.89 -5.28 -5.62
CA ILE A 140 5.17 -5.61 -4.98
C ILE A 140 4.94 -6.33 -3.65
N PHE A 141 4.07 -5.79 -2.80
CA PHE A 141 3.81 -6.32 -1.48
C PHE A 141 3.24 -7.75 -1.53
N LEU A 142 2.41 -8.08 -2.52
CA LEU A 142 1.83 -9.41 -2.69
C LEU A 142 2.67 -10.34 -3.58
N GLY A 143 3.42 -9.80 -4.56
CA GLY A 143 4.10 -10.57 -5.60
C GLY A 143 5.35 -11.33 -5.15
N HIS A 144 5.91 -11.03 -3.98
CA HIS A 144 7.17 -11.62 -3.51
C HIS A 144 7.07 -13.01 -2.85
N GLU A 145 5.90 -13.65 -2.82
CA GLU A 145 5.70 -14.89 -2.06
C GLU A 145 5.16 -16.02 -2.96
N GLY A 146 6.00 -17.04 -3.23
CA GLY A 146 5.66 -18.19 -4.08
C GLY A 146 4.55 -19.12 -3.54
N LEU A 147 3.84 -18.71 -2.49
CA LEU A 147 2.67 -19.39 -1.94
C LEU A 147 1.36 -18.75 -2.40
N ILE A 148 1.40 -17.56 -3.02
CA ILE A 148 0.23 -16.85 -3.51
C ILE A 148 -0.10 -17.34 -4.93
N THR A 149 -1.36 -17.68 -5.14
CA THR A 149 -1.89 -18.23 -6.41
C THR A 149 -2.65 -17.19 -7.21
N ASN A 150 -3.32 -16.27 -6.53
CA ASN A 150 -4.08 -15.18 -7.11
C ASN A 150 -4.32 -14.11 -6.03
N TYR A 151 -4.91 -12.97 -6.37
CA TYR A 151 -5.50 -12.04 -5.41
C TYR A 151 -6.81 -11.50 -5.97
N TYR A 152 -7.72 -11.12 -5.07
CA TYR A 152 -8.99 -10.51 -5.44
C TYR A 152 -9.21 -9.19 -4.71
N PHE A 153 -9.99 -8.33 -5.36
CA PHE A 153 -10.39 -7.04 -4.85
C PHE A 153 -11.84 -7.12 -4.39
N LYS A 154 -12.10 -6.57 -3.21
CA LYS A 154 -13.45 -6.47 -2.67
C LYS A 154 -13.69 -5.05 -2.21
N LYS A 155 -14.81 -4.47 -2.62
CA LYS A 155 -15.24 -3.15 -2.14
C LYS A 155 -15.61 -3.26 -0.66
N VAL A 156 -15.11 -2.32 0.14
CA VAL A 156 -15.59 -2.10 1.51
C VAL A 156 -16.65 -1.02 1.42
N LEU A 157 -17.85 -1.35 1.91
CA LEU A 157 -19.02 -0.47 1.83
C LEU A 157 -19.27 0.21 3.18
N GLY A 158 -19.53 1.50 3.15
CA GLY A 158 -19.98 2.29 4.30
C GLY A 158 -21.42 1.96 4.71
N LEU A 159 -21.87 2.54 5.83
CA LEU A 159 -23.22 2.33 6.35
C LEU A 159 -24.33 2.84 5.42
N ASP A 160 -24.01 3.79 4.54
CA ASP A 160 -24.89 4.35 3.52
C ASP A 160 -24.80 3.63 2.16
N GLY A 161 -23.98 2.57 2.07
CA GLY A 161 -23.72 1.83 0.84
C GLY A 161 -22.70 2.46 -0.10
N SER A 162 -22.08 3.58 0.28
CA SER A 162 -20.96 4.17 -0.46
C SER A 162 -19.71 3.28 -0.39
N VAL A 163 -18.81 3.40 -1.36
CA VAL A 163 -17.50 2.72 -1.29
C VAL A 163 -16.57 3.57 -0.45
N ILE A 164 -16.09 3.00 0.65
CA ILE A 164 -15.18 3.66 1.60
C ILE A 164 -13.77 3.07 1.56
N GLY A 165 -13.58 1.99 0.80
CA GLY A 165 -12.29 1.33 0.69
C GLY A 165 -12.30 0.13 -0.21
N TYR A 166 -11.12 -0.49 -0.33
CA TYR A 166 -10.93 -1.76 -1.00
C TYR A 166 -10.12 -2.71 -0.13
N GLU A 167 -10.51 -3.97 -0.12
CA GLU A 167 -9.82 -5.09 0.49
C GLU A 167 -9.16 -5.89 -0.62
N ILE A 168 -7.83 -6.03 -0.56
CA ILE A 168 -7.06 -6.82 -1.52
C ILE A 168 -6.49 -8.02 -0.79
N ARG A 169 -6.91 -9.21 -1.24
CA ARG A 169 -6.60 -10.46 -0.57
C ARG A 169 -6.00 -11.48 -1.50
N PRO A 170 -4.82 -12.01 -1.17
CA PRO A 170 -4.27 -13.15 -1.87
C PRO A 170 -5.03 -14.44 -1.52
N THR A 171 -5.07 -15.34 -2.49
CA THR A 171 -5.34 -16.76 -2.29
C THR A 171 -4.03 -17.53 -2.27
N TYR A 172 -3.98 -18.58 -1.48
CA TYR A 172 -2.79 -19.37 -1.21
C TYR A 172 -2.92 -20.80 -1.72
N ILE A 173 -1.77 -21.46 -1.91
CA ILE A 173 -1.69 -22.90 -2.13
C ILE A 173 -2.29 -23.63 -0.93
N GLN A 174 -3.32 -24.45 -1.17
CA GLN A 174 -4.12 -25.09 -0.12
C GLN A 174 -3.29 -26.03 0.76
N GLU A 175 -2.28 -26.70 0.20
CA GLU A 175 -1.40 -27.65 0.88
C GLU A 175 -0.62 -27.02 2.05
N PHE A 176 -0.34 -25.71 1.98
CA PHE A 176 0.41 -24.99 3.02
C PHE A 176 -0.48 -24.50 4.17
N TYR A 177 -1.69 -24.05 3.86
CA TYR A 177 -2.56 -23.37 4.84
C TYR A 177 -3.85 -24.14 5.17
N GLY A 178 -4.12 -25.25 4.49
CA GLY A 178 -5.34 -26.05 4.61
C GLY A 178 -6.59 -25.43 3.97
N HIS A 179 -6.54 -24.15 3.61
CA HIS A 179 -7.60 -23.40 2.94
C HIS A 179 -6.97 -22.36 2.00
N PRO A 180 -7.48 -22.16 0.77
CA PRO A 180 -6.91 -21.19 -0.18
C PRO A 180 -7.07 -19.74 0.28
N ASP A 181 -8.07 -19.45 1.11
CA ASP A 181 -8.24 -18.13 1.73
C ASP A 181 -8.30 -18.24 3.26
N PRO A 182 -7.15 -18.28 3.96
CA PRO A 182 -7.08 -18.57 5.39
C PRO A 182 -7.38 -17.36 6.28
N LEU A 183 -7.48 -16.16 5.70
CA LEU A 183 -7.67 -14.92 6.45
C LEU A 183 -9.15 -14.71 6.79
N GLU A 184 -9.41 -14.04 7.90
CA GLU A 184 -10.72 -13.52 8.27
C GLU A 184 -10.55 -12.03 8.53
N ILE A 185 -11.27 -11.19 7.79
CA ILE A 185 -11.22 -9.73 7.93
C ILE A 185 -12.62 -9.25 8.28
N GLU A 186 -12.74 -8.61 9.43
CA GLU A 186 -13.99 -8.07 9.95
C GLU A 186 -13.91 -6.54 10.06
N TYR A 187 -15.01 -5.88 9.74
CA TYR A 187 -15.15 -4.43 9.81
C TYR A 187 -16.18 -4.06 10.88
N SER A 188 -15.77 -3.26 11.86
CA SER A 188 -16.64 -2.74 12.91
C SER A 188 -16.74 -1.22 12.80
N PHE A 189 -17.94 -0.73 12.46
CA PHE A 189 -18.23 0.68 12.30
C PHE A 189 -18.46 1.39 13.64
N LYS A 190 -17.77 2.51 13.85
CA LYS A 190 -17.95 3.43 14.98
C LYS A 190 -17.90 4.87 14.50
N ARG A 191 -19.07 5.43 14.15
CA ARG A 191 -19.19 6.79 13.59
C ARG A 191 -18.36 6.91 12.29
N ARG A 192 -17.34 7.78 12.28
CA ARG A 192 -16.42 8.02 11.15
C ARG A 192 -15.16 7.16 11.18
N ARG A 193 -15.23 6.01 11.86
CA ARG A 193 -14.11 5.10 12.03
C ARG A 193 -14.55 3.68 11.74
N VAL A 194 -13.68 2.94 11.07
CA VAL A 194 -13.87 1.52 10.78
C VAL A 194 -12.72 0.77 11.41
N SER A 195 -13.00 0.01 12.47
CA SER A 195 -12.01 -0.92 13.01
C SER A 195 -11.90 -2.12 12.08
N VAL A 196 -10.70 -2.39 11.59
CA VAL A 196 -10.39 -3.55 10.75
C VAL A 196 -9.72 -4.60 11.62
N SER A 197 -10.39 -5.72 11.85
CA SER A 197 -9.83 -6.85 12.57
C SER A 197 -9.42 -7.92 11.58
N ILE A 198 -8.15 -8.34 11.62
CA ILE A 198 -7.64 -9.46 10.81
C ILE A 198 -7.26 -10.63 11.72
N GLY A 199 -7.72 -11.81 11.33
CA GLY A 199 -7.49 -13.06 12.02
C GLY A 199 -7.37 -14.23 11.06
N LEU A 200 -7.37 -15.42 11.64
CA LEU A 200 -7.35 -16.67 10.89
C LEU A 200 -8.72 -17.32 10.98
N LYS A 201 -9.24 -17.77 9.83
CA LYS A 201 -10.43 -18.61 9.83
C LYS A 201 -10.16 -19.84 10.69
N SER A 202 -11.01 -20.06 11.69
CA SER A 202 -10.96 -21.30 12.45
C SER A 202 -11.15 -22.50 11.51
N LYS A 203 -10.35 -23.56 11.67
CA LYS A 203 -10.59 -24.80 10.93
C LYS A 203 -12.02 -25.26 11.25
N PRO A 204 -12.85 -25.64 10.26
CA PRO A 204 -14.11 -26.28 10.57
C PRO A 204 -13.81 -27.49 11.44
N LYS A 205 -14.47 -27.60 12.60
CA LYS A 205 -14.37 -28.80 13.43
C LYS A 205 -14.80 -29.97 12.56
N SER A 206 -13.89 -30.91 12.32
CA SER A 206 -14.24 -32.20 11.73
C SER A 206 -15.34 -32.81 12.59
N LYS A 207 -16.55 -32.93 12.02
CA LYS A 207 -17.63 -33.71 12.62
C LYS A 207 -17.32 -35.20 12.48
#